data_AF-A0A4R8TKI2-F1
#
_entry.id   AF-A0A4R8TKI2-F1
#
_cell.length_a   1.000
_cell.length_b   1.000
_cell.length_c   1.000
_cell.angle_alpha   90.00
_cell.angle_beta   90.00
_cell.angle_gamma   90.00
#
_symmetry.space_group_name_H-M   'P 1'
#
loop_
_entity.id
_entity.type
_entity.pdbx_description
1 polymer ?
#
loop_
_entity_poly.entity_id
_entity_poly.type
_entity_poly.pdbx_seq_one_letter_code
_entity_poly.pdbx_strand_id
1 'polypeptide(L)'
;MVEAYKAKKMGGKERLHALLEDIFAGFVGCTDMPPIDFIPELLEIYPDAKVILTVRDPHRWAQSIKPVAKNTGLWWLPYRLWPVPGWRWLPTLMKEIGTCSRNVIAADDKYSDPYLGEFVLWSRSCSYGNLTACSFDP
;
A
#
# COMPACT_ATOMS: atom_id res chain seq x y z
N MET A 1 -7.21 -4.56 -8.83
CA MET A 1 -6.77 -3.98 -7.53
C MET A 1 -7.43 -2.66 -7.16
N VAL A 2 -7.31 -1.57 -7.94
CA VAL A 2 -7.95 -0.28 -7.56
C VAL A 2 -9.46 -0.42 -7.32
N GLU A 3 -10.15 -1.23 -8.13
CA GLU A 3 -11.57 -1.51 -7.95
C GLU A 3 -11.89 -2.33 -6.70
N ALA A 4 -11.00 -3.24 -6.30
CA ALA A 4 -11.12 -3.98 -5.05
C ALA A 4 -11.05 -3.05 -3.83
N TYR A 5 -10.13 -2.06 -3.83
CA TYR A 5 -10.11 -1.02 -2.79
C TYR A 5 -11.41 -0.21 -2.75
N LYS A 6 -11.97 0.15 -3.92
CA LYS A 6 -13.28 0.83 -3.98
C LYS A 6 -14.40 -0.03 -3.41
N ALA A 7 -14.47 -1.31 -3.81
CA ALA A 7 -15.48 -2.25 -3.32
C ALA A 7 -15.40 -2.44 -1.80
N LYS A 8 -14.17 -2.55 -1.26
CA LYS A 8 -13.89 -2.62 0.18
C LYS A 8 -14.41 -1.39 0.93
N LYS A 9 -14.17 -0.18 0.41
CA LYS A 9 -14.69 1.07 1.00
C LYS A 9 -16.22 1.18 0.95
N MET A 10 -16.83 0.67 -0.11
CA MET A 10 -18.30 0.70 -0.28
C MET A 10 -19.02 -0.40 0.53
N GLY A 11 -18.29 -1.30 1.20
CA GLY A 11 -18.88 -2.41 1.96
C GLY A 11 -19.49 -3.53 1.09
N GLY A 12 -19.21 -3.53 -0.22
CA GLY A 12 -19.75 -4.51 -1.16
C GLY A 12 -18.98 -5.83 -1.12
N LYS A 13 -19.27 -6.68 -0.13
CA LYS A 13 -18.53 -7.93 0.13
C LYS A 13 -18.55 -8.91 -1.06
N GLU A 14 -19.71 -9.19 -1.64
CA GLU A 14 -19.82 -10.11 -2.79
C GLU A 14 -19.02 -9.61 -4.00
N ARG A 15 -19.14 -8.32 -4.31
CA ARG A 15 -18.39 -7.70 -5.41
C ARG A 15 -16.90 -7.71 -5.14
N LEU A 16 -16.48 -7.49 -3.89
CA LEU A 16 -15.09 -7.58 -3.48
C LEU A 16 -14.56 -9.00 -3.68
N HIS A 17 -15.30 -10.02 -3.26
CA HIS A 17 -14.88 -11.42 -3.38
C HIS A 17 -14.69 -11.82 -4.84
N ALA A 18 -15.68 -11.53 -5.70
CA ALA A 18 -15.59 -11.81 -7.13
C ALA A 18 -14.40 -11.11 -7.80
N LEU A 19 -14.08 -9.87 -7.39
CA LEU A 19 -12.91 -9.16 -7.89
C LEU A 19 -11.60 -9.80 -7.41
N LEU A 20 -11.53 -10.24 -6.16
CA LEU A 20 -10.33 -10.89 -5.61
C LEU A 20 -10.10 -12.26 -6.25
N GLU A 21 -11.14 -13.06 -6.46
CA GLU A 21 -11.06 -14.33 -7.18
C GLU A 21 -10.51 -14.14 -8.60
N ASP A 22 -11.02 -13.16 -9.36
CA ASP A 22 -10.56 -12.85 -10.71
C ASP A 22 -9.10 -12.36 -10.72
N ILE A 23 -8.72 -11.49 -9.77
CA ILE A 23 -7.36 -10.94 -9.69
C ILE A 23 -6.33 -12.03 -9.34
N PHE A 24 -6.68 -12.95 -8.44
CA PHE A 24 -5.78 -14.02 -7.98
C PHE A 24 -5.98 -15.33 -8.77
N ALA A 25 -6.83 -15.34 -9.79
CA ALA A 25 -7.06 -16.51 -10.63
C ALA A 25 -5.75 -17.00 -11.25
N GLY A 26 -5.44 -18.29 -11.03
CA GLY A 26 -4.22 -18.93 -11.53
C GLY A 26 -2.94 -18.65 -10.71
N PHE A 27 -3.02 -17.87 -9.63
CA PHE A 27 -1.90 -17.69 -8.71
C PHE A 27 -2.04 -18.61 -7.49
N VAL A 28 -0.92 -19.16 -7.02
CA VAL A 28 -0.86 -20.05 -5.85
C VAL A 28 -0.54 -19.31 -4.55
N GLY A 29 -0.22 -18.01 -4.64
CA GLY A 29 0.14 -17.18 -3.50
C GLY A 29 0.33 -15.72 -3.91
N CYS A 30 0.32 -14.84 -2.91
CA CYS A 30 0.54 -13.42 -3.09
C CYS A 30 1.42 -12.87 -1.96
N THR A 31 2.19 -11.82 -2.27
CA THR A 31 3.11 -11.17 -1.34
C THR A 31 3.08 -9.66 -1.55
N ASP A 32 3.56 -8.91 -0.56
CA ASP A 32 3.69 -7.44 -0.60
C ASP A 32 2.33 -6.71 -0.60
N MET A 33 2.37 -5.38 -0.66
CA MET A 33 1.23 -4.54 -1.00
C MET A 33 0.98 -4.62 -2.51
N PRO A 34 -0.28 -4.59 -2.99
CA PRO A 34 -1.53 -4.45 -2.25
C PRO A 34 -2.19 -5.69 -1.58
N PRO A 35 -1.85 -6.97 -1.88
CA PRO A 35 -2.56 -8.12 -1.29
C PRO A 35 -2.61 -8.18 0.23
N ILE A 36 -1.57 -7.70 0.93
CA ILE A 36 -1.53 -7.69 2.40
C ILE A 36 -2.70 -6.93 3.05
N ASP A 37 -3.30 -5.95 2.35
CA ASP A 37 -4.45 -5.21 2.85
C ASP A 37 -5.77 -6.00 2.80
N PHE A 38 -5.79 -7.16 2.13
CA PHE A 38 -6.97 -7.99 1.90
C PHE A 38 -6.90 -9.36 2.58
N ILE A 39 -6.01 -9.55 3.56
CA ILE A 39 -5.87 -10.82 4.30
C ILE A 39 -7.20 -11.38 4.82
N PRO A 40 -8.07 -10.61 5.52
CA PRO A 40 -9.29 -11.20 6.07
C PRO A 40 -10.24 -11.62 4.96
N GLU A 41 -10.38 -10.84 3.89
CA GLU A 41 -11.26 -11.19 2.76
C GLU A 41 -10.70 -12.37 1.96
N LEU A 42 -9.38 -12.49 1.82
CA LEU A 42 -8.74 -13.62 1.17
C LEU A 42 -8.89 -14.91 1.97
N LEU A 43 -8.87 -14.86 3.30
CA LEU A 43 -9.12 -16.01 4.17
C LEU A 43 -10.59 -16.47 4.13
N GLU A 44 -11.52 -15.57 3.83
CA GLU A 44 -12.92 -15.95 3.63
C GLU A 44 -13.15 -16.66 2.30
N ILE A 45 -12.42 -16.26 1.24
CA ILE A 45 -12.49 -16.88 -0.10
C ILE A 45 -11.71 -18.20 -0.11
N TYR A 46 -10.53 -18.22 0.51
CA TYR A 46 -9.61 -19.34 0.55
C TYR A 46 -9.32 -19.77 1.99
N PRO A 47 -10.25 -20.48 2.65
CA PRO A 47 -10.12 -20.84 4.07
C PRO A 47 -8.94 -21.77 4.36
N ASP A 48 -8.51 -22.57 3.38
CA ASP A 48 -7.35 -23.47 3.50
C ASP A 48 -6.00 -22.77 3.25
N ALA A 49 -6.02 -21.49 2.84
CA ALA A 49 -4.81 -20.74 2.58
C ALA A 49 -4.05 -20.44 3.88
N LYS A 50 -2.72 -20.58 3.83
CA LYS A 50 -1.84 -20.27 4.96
C LYS A 50 -1.29 -18.85 4.83
N VAL A 51 -1.36 -18.07 5.90
CA VAL A 51 -0.75 -16.74 5.98
C VAL A 51 0.65 -16.85 6.55
N ILE A 52 1.64 -16.32 5.83
CA ILE A 52 3.04 -16.28 6.27
C ILE A 52 3.40 -14.84 6.64
N LEU A 53 3.76 -14.61 7.90
CA LEU A 53 4.24 -13.31 8.38
C LEU A 53 5.76 -13.29 8.42
N THR A 54 6.38 -12.48 7.57
CA THR A 54 7.82 -12.25 7.59
C THR A 54 8.16 -11.10 8.53
N VAL A 55 9.00 -11.35 9.54
CA VAL A 55 9.45 -10.34 10.50
C VAL A 55 10.90 -9.96 10.28
N ARG A 56 11.22 -8.67 10.49
CA ARG A 56 12.57 -8.11 10.43
C ARG A 56 12.72 -7.04 11.50
N ASP A 57 13.95 -6.72 11.85
CA ASP A 57 14.28 -5.52 12.62
C ASP A 57 13.59 -4.27 12.01
N PRO A 58 12.74 -3.55 12.77
CA PRO A 58 11.95 -2.44 12.25
C PRO A 58 12.79 -1.30 11.68
N HIS A 59 13.93 -1.00 12.31
CA HIS A 59 14.79 0.11 11.89
C HIS A 59 15.48 -0.20 10.55
N ARG A 60 16.04 -1.41 10.40
CA ARG A 60 16.63 -1.87 9.15
C ARG A 60 15.60 -1.97 8.03
N TRP A 61 14.37 -2.37 8.34
CA TRP A 61 13.29 -2.36 7.35
C TRP A 61 12.97 -0.93 6.90
N ALA A 62 12.78 0.01 7.84
CA ALA A 62 12.49 1.40 7.52
C ALA A 62 13.59 2.03 6.64
N GLN A 63 14.87 1.85 7.00
CA GLN A 63 16.00 2.31 6.19
C GLN A 63 15.97 1.76 4.76
N SER A 64 15.56 0.51 4.57
CA SER A 64 15.50 -0.11 3.24
C SER A 64 14.35 0.42 2.37
N ILE A 65 13.24 0.82 2.98
CA ILE A 65 12.06 1.34 2.27
C ILE A 65 12.18 2.83 1.95
N LYS A 66 12.89 3.62 2.77
CA LYS A 66 13.12 5.07 2.55
C LYS A 66 13.51 5.44 1.10
N PRO A 67 14.52 4.82 0.45
CA PRO A 67 14.89 5.19 -0.93
C PRO A 67 13.83 4.79 -1.97
N VAL A 68 13.15 3.65 -1.77
CA VAL A 68 12.06 3.20 -2.65
C VAL A 68 10.94 4.23 -2.64
N ALA A 69 10.53 4.62 -1.43
CA ALA A 69 9.50 5.61 -1.20
C ALA A 69 9.85 6.93 -1.92
N LYS A 70 11.04 7.49 -1.65
CA LYS A 70 11.54 8.73 -2.25
C LYS A 70 11.44 8.73 -3.78
N ASN A 71 11.80 7.62 -4.43
CA ASN A 71 11.83 7.53 -5.88
C ASN A 71 10.43 7.31 -6.49
N THR A 72 9.50 6.74 -5.74
CA THR A 72 8.09 6.58 -6.15
C THR A 72 7.23 7.83 -5.96
N GLY A 73 7.69 8.82 -5.17
CA GLY A 73 6.97 10.08 -4.90
C GLY A 73 7.23 11.21 -5.90
N LEU A 74 7.94 10.95 -7.01
CA LEU A 74 8.30 11.98 -7.98
C LEU A 74 7.06 12.44 -8.77
N TRP A 75 6.77 13.75 -8.73
CA TRP A 75 5.58 14.36 -9.35
C TRP A 75 5.44 14.10 -10.86
N TRP A 76 6.56 13.91 -11.57
CA TRP A 76 6.57 13.67 -13.02
C TRP A 76 6.36 12.20 -13.38
N LEU A 77 6.55 11.28 -12.43
CA LEU A 77 6.40 9.83 -12.62
C LEU A 77 5.01 9.43 -13.18
N PRO A 78 3.87 9.95 -12.70
CA PRO A 78 2.56 9.64 -13.30
C PRO A 78 2.47 9.98 -14.79
N TYR A 79 3.05 11.10 -15.22
CA TYR A 79 3.03 11.52 -16.62
C TYR A 79 3.84 10.56 -17.52
N ARG A 80 4.97 10.06 -17.01
CA ARG A 80 5.80 9.09 -17.74
C ARG A 80 5.20 7.68 -17.77
N LEU A 81 4.44 7.31 -16.76
CA LEU A 81 3.76 6.01 -16.67
C LEU A 81 2.41 5.97 -17.40
N TRP A 82 1.85 7.13 -17.75
CA TRP A 82 0.59 7.25 -18.49
C TRP A 82 0.48 6.37 -19.75
N PRO A 83 1.48 6.30 -20.66
CA PRO A 83 1.38 5.46 -21.86
C PRO A 83 1.55 3.97 -21.58
N VAL A 84 2.05 3.58 -20.41
CA VAL A 84 2.32 2.17 -20.09
C VAL A 84 1.03 1.52 -19.57
N PRO A 85 0.48 0.52 -20.29
CA PRO A 85 -0.70 -0.20 -19.81
C PRO A 85 -0.42 -0.85 -18.44
N GLY A 86 -1.39 -0.77 -17.53
CA GLY A 86 -1.25 -1.19 -16.14
C GLY A 86 -0.60 -0.12 -15.24
N TRP A 87 0.61 0.33 -15.58
CA TRP A 87 1.38 1.27 -14.74
C TRP A 87 0.78 2.67 -14.64
N ARG A 88 -0.07 3.07 -15.57
CA ARG A 88 -0.88 4.31 -15.45
C ARG A 88 -1.73 4.38 -14.18
N TRP A 89 -2.07 3.23 -13.58
CA TRP A 89 -2.86 3.14 -12.35
C TRP A 89 -2.02 3.15 -11.08
N LEU A 90 -0.69 3.10 -11.20
CA LEU A 90 0.23 3.10 -10.07
C LEU A 90 0.01 4.29 -9.12
N PRO A 91 -0.19 5.54 -9.57
CA PRO A 91 -0.42 6.68 -8.67
C PRO A 91 -1.71 6.51 -7.86
N THR A 92 -2.79 6.03 -8.50
CA THR A 92 -4.06 5.78 -7.83
C THR A 92 -3.94 4.65 -6.81
N LEU A 93 -3.24 3.57 -7.18
CA LEU A 93 -3.00 2.43 -6.31
C LEU A 93 -2.16 2.83 -5.08
N MET A 94 -1.09 3.60 -5.26
CA MET A 94 -0.24 4.09 -4.17
C MET A 94 -1.02 4.99 -3.20
N LYS A 95 -1.95 5.81 -3.70
CA LYS A 95 -2.84 6.63 -2.86
C LYS A 95 -3.77 5.76 -2.00
N GLU A 96 -4.30 4.68 -2.56
CA GLU A 96 -5.18 3.75 -1.86
C GLU A 96 -4.43 2.96 -0.78
N ILE A 97 -3.29 2.37 -1.16
CA ILE A 97 -2.34 1.71 -0.24
C ILE A 97 -1.98 2.65 0.91
N GLY A 98 -1.53 3.87 0.63
CA GLY A 98 -1.18 4.84 1.67
C GLY A 98 -2.36 5.28 2.55
N THR A 99 -3.59 5.17 2.07
CA THR A 99 -4.79 5.42 2.89
C THR A 99 -5.08 4.24 3.82
N CYS A 100 -4.95 3.01 3.34
CA CYS A 100 -5.06 1.81 4.16
C CYS A 100 -3.97 1.75 5.24
N SER A 101 -2.71 2.00 4.88
CA SER A 101 -1.62 2.07 5.86
C SER A 101 -1.88 3.12 6.95
N ARG A 102 -2.39 4.31 6.58
CA ARG A 102 -2.76 5.34 7.56
C ARG A 102 -3.86 4.88 8.51
N ASN A 103 -4.86 4.15 8.02
CA ASN A 103 -5.93 3.63 8.88
C ASN A 103 -5.42 2.59 9.86
N VAL A 104 -4.51 1.71 9.43
CA VAL A 104 -3.87 0.70 10.30
C VAL A 104 -3.02 1.38 11.38
N ILE A 105 -2.21 2.36 11.00
CA ILE A 105 -1.35 3.10 11.93
C ILE A 105 -2.16 3.96 12.89
N ALA A 106 -3.24 4.59 12.43
CA ALA A 106 -4.14 5.36 13.30
C ALA A 106 -4.94 4.48 14.27
N ALA A 107 -5.15 3.20 13.93
CA ALA A 107 -5.89 2.26 14.76
C ALA A 107 -5.04 1.61 15.86
N ASP A 108 -3.71 1.65 15.75
CA ASP A 108 -2.80 0.98 16.69
C ASP A 108 -1.79 1.97 17.30
N ASP A 109 -2.00 2.28 18.58
CA ASP A 109 -1.19 3.20 19.40
C ASP A 109 0.27 2.70 19.56
N LYS A 110 0.54 1.43 19.26
CA LYS A 110 1.87 0.79 19.35
C LYS A 110 2.85 1.27 18.28
N TYR A 111 2.37 1.93 17.21
CA TYR A 111 3.17 2.46 16.11
C TYR A 111 3.42 3.98 16.21
N SER A 112 3.29 4.55 17.42
CA SER A 112 3.67 5.92 17.79
C SER A 112 5.20 6.12 17.94
N ASP A 113 6.01 5.21 17.38
CA ASP A 113 7.46 5.34 17.31
C ASP A 113 7.85 6.46 16.30
N PRO A 114 8.67 7.44 16.69
CA PRO A 114 9.03 8.59 15.85
C PRO A 114 9.64 8.22 14.49
N TYR A 115 10.29 7.06 14.36
CA TYR A 115 10.94 6.64 13.12
C TYR A 115 9.98 6.04 12.09
N LEU A 116 8.92 5.34 12.53
CA LEU A 116 7.82 4.93 11.66
C LEU A 116 6.89 6.12 11.38
N GLY A 117 6.78 7.03 12.34
CA GLY A 117 6.18 8.35 12.17
C GLY A 117 6.75 9.13 10.99
N GLU A 118 8.08 9.16 10.79
CA GLU A 118 8.71 9.82 9.64
C GLU A 118 8.26 9.26 8.28
N PHE A 119 8.16 7.94 8.13
CA PHE A 119 7.68 7.33 6.88
C PHE A 119 6.20 7.68 6.61
N VAL A 120 5.39 7.68 7.67
CA VAL A 120 3.97 8.04 7.62
C VAL A 120 3.77 9.54 7.35
N LEU A 121 4.56 10.40 7.97
CA LEU A 121 4.59 11.85 7.75
C LEU A 121 5.14 12.20 6.36
N TRP A 122 6.11 11.45 5.85
CA TRP A 122 6.61 11.59 4.48
C TRP A 122 5.54 11.18 3.45
N SER A 123 4.80 10.08 3.68
CA SER A 123 3.66 9.71 2.83
C SER A 123 2.54 10.76 2.83
N ARG A 124 2.36 11.48 3.95
CA ARG A 124 1.47 12.66 4.06
C ARG A 124 1.94 13.81 3.17
N SER A 125 3.23 14.13 3.15
CA SER A 125 3.79 15.26 2.36
C SER A 125 3.81 14.99 0.85
N CYS A 126 4.07 13.75 0.41
CA CYS A 126 4.08 13.43 -1.03
C CYS A 126 2.70 13.48 -1.71
N SER A 127 1.60 13.34 -0.96
CA SER A 127 0.24 13.42 -1.53
C SER A 127 -0.23 14.85 -1.83
N TYR A 128 0.44 15.89 -1.29
CA TYR A 128 0.02 17.29 -1.40
C TYR A 128 0.91 18.15 -2.33
N GLY A 129 1.76 17.54 -3.16
CA GLY A 129 2.46 18.25 -4.25
C GLY A 129 3.51 19.29 -3.84
N ASN A 130 3.77 19.50 -2.54
CA ASN A 130 4.81 20.42 -2.07
C ASN A 130 6.14 19.66 -1.86
N LEU A 131 6.96 19.63 -2.90
CA LEU A 131 8.30 19.03 -2.90
C LEU A 131 9.34 19.80 -2.06
N THR A 132 9.00 21.01 -1.59
CA THR A 132 9.90 21.87 -0.82
C THR A 132 10.09 21.44 0.64
N ALA A 133 9.23 20.58 1.18
CA ALA A 133 9.36 20.05 2.54
C ALA A 133 10.19 18.74 2.62
N CYS A 134 10.79 18.30 1.52
CA CYS A 134 11.55 17.03 1.44
C CYS A 134 13.06 17.17 1.70
N SER A 135 13.56 18.32 2.15
CA SER A 135 14.93 18.45 2.65
C SER A 135 14.96 18.17 4.15
N PHE A 136 15.58 17.05 4.52
CA PHE A 136 16.03 16.81 5.89
C PHE A 136 17.46 17.37 5.97
N ASP A 137 17.67 18.41 6.77
CA ASP A 137 19.00 18.81 7.22
C ASP A 137 19.59 17.69 8.10
N PRO A 138 20.92 17.51 8.09
CA PRO A 138 21.61 16.28 8.48
C PRO A 138 21.36 15.81 9.92
#